data_AF-A0A838EVU2-F1
#
_entry.id   AF-A0A838EVU2-F1
#
_cell.length_a   1.000
_cell.length_b   1.000
_cell.length_c   1.000
_cell.angle_alpha   90.00
_cell.angle_beta   90.00
_cell.angle_gamma   90.00
#
_symmetry.space_group_name_H-M   'P 1'
#
loop_
_entity.id
_entity.type
_entity.pdbx_description
1 polymer ?
#
loop_
_entity_poly.entity_id
_entity_poly.type
_entity_poly.pdbx_seq_one_letter_code
_entity_poly.pdbx_strand_id
1 'polypeptide(L)' 'MRKALTGEVLSHDEDFVQITPQVQLWLKWIIQPWKMANDEIGGVVIMSENITHRKEA' A
#
# COMPACT_ATOMS: atom_id res chain seq x y z
N MET A 1 -3.22 6.35 -7.26
CA MET A 1 -4.09 6.86 -6.17
C MET A 1 -5.58 7.02 -6.54
N ARG A 2 -5.97 7.33 -7.79
CA ARG A 2 -7.40 7.60 -8.13
C ARG A 2 -8.35 6.40 -8.00
N LYS A 3 -7.85 5.15 -8.03
CA LYS A 3 -8.66 3.91 -7.94
C LYS A 3 -8.98 3.45 -6.51
N ALA A 4 -8.23 3.89 -5.51
CA ALA A 4 -8.51 3.52 -4.12
C ALA A 4 -9.80 4.18 -3.58
N LEU A 5 -10.20 5.31 -4.19
CA LEU A 5 -11.43 6.03 -3.84
C LEU A 5 -12.68 5.48 -4.54
N THR A 6 -12.55 4.49 -5.42
CA THR A 6 -13.71 3.81 -6.04
C THR A 6 -14.10 2.51 -5.33
N GLY A 7 -13.47 2.20 -4.21
CA GLY A 7 -13.75 1.01 -3.41
C GLY A 7 -12.96 -0.25 -3.83
N GLU A 8 -12.02 -0.12 -4.76
CA GLU A 8 -11.17 -1.24 -5.17
C GLU A 8 -10.02 -1.46 -4.18
N VAL A 9 -9.79 -2.72 -3.82
CA VAL A 9 -8.59 -3.14 -3.09
C VAL A 9 -7.42 -3.16 -4.07
N LEU A 10 -6.35 -2.45 -3.74
CA LEU A 10 -5.10 -2.47 -4.51
C LEU A 10 -4.03 -3.11 -3.65
N SER A 11 -3.22 -3.99 -4.24
CA SER A 11 -2.09 -4.60 -3.56
C SER A 11 -0.91 -4.74 -4.50
N HIS A 12 0.29 -4.70 -3.93
CA HIS A 12 1.51 -5.04 -4.61
C HIS A 12 2.40 -5.83 -3.67
N ASP A 13 2.81 -7.03 -4.09
CA ASP A 13 3.61 -7.90 -3.22
C ASP A 13 5.08 -7.47 -3.16
N GLU A 14 5.59 -6.83 -4.21
CA GLU A 14 7.00 -6.43 -4.31
C GLU A 14 7.18 -5.14 -5.10
N ASP A 15 7.00 -4.00 -4.45
CA ASP A 15 7.14 -2.68 -5.08
C ASP A 15 8.49 -2.05 -4.69
N PHE A 16 9.30 -1.66 -5.66
CA PHE A 16 10.58 -1.00 -5.42
C PHE A 16 10.38 0.52 -5.38
N VAL A 17 10.66 1.11 -4.22
CA VAL A 17 10.43 2.53 -3.97
C VAL A 17 11.73 3.19 -3.54
N GLN A 18 12.10 4.25 -4.25
CA GLN A 18 13.17 5.15 -3.84
C GLN A 18 12.57 6.27 -3.00
N ILE A 19 12.79 6.23 -1.67
CA ILE A 19 12.31 7.24 -0.72
C ILE A 19 13.19 8.49 -0.81
N THR A 20 14.51 8.28 -0.85
CA THR A 20 15.52 9.31 -1.07
C THR A 20 16.62 8.75 -1.98
N PRO A 21 17.55 9.56 -2.51
CA PRO A 21 18.65 9.02 -3.31
C PRO A 21 19.50 7.95 -2.61
N GLN A 22 19.48 7.92 -1.27
CA GLN A 22 20.24 6.98 -0.44
C GLN A 22 19.37 5.87 0.18
N VAL A 23 18.04 5.99 0.13
CA VAL A 23 17.12 5.04 0.76
C VAL A 23 16.23 4.43 -0.31
N GLN A 24 16.51 3.17 -0.61
CA GLN A 24 15.77 2.33 -1.52
C GLN A 24 15.13 1.19 -0.73
N LEU A 25 13.86 0.93 -0.95
CA LEU A 25 13.08 -0.06 -0.21
C LEU A 25 12.30 -0.94 -1.16
N TRP A 26 12.23 -2.22 -0.83
CA TRP A 26 11.19 -3.11 -1.35
C TRP A 26 10.04 -3.15 -0.35
N LEU A 27 8.84 -2.83 -0.84
CA LEU A 27 7.62 -2.80 -0.04
C LEU A 27 6.62 -3.83 -0.57
N LYS A 28 6.03 -4.59 0.35
CA LYS A 28 4.73 -5.23 0.14
C LYS A 28 3.67 -4.31 0.69
N TRP A 29 2.62 -4.02 -0.07
CA TRP A 29 1.57 -3.13 0.42
C TRP A 29 0.18 -3.53 -0.07
N ILE A 30 -0.83 -3.13 0.72
CA ILE A 30 -2.24 -3.22 0.38
C ILE A 30 -2.96 -1.93 0.77
N ILE A 31 -3.86 -1.47 -0.09
CA ILE A 31 -4.74 -0.33 0.11
C ILE A 31 -6.17 -0.85 0.02
N GLN A 32 -6.95 -0.65 1.08
CA GLN A 32 -8.34 -1.07 1.15
C GLN A 32 -9.23 0.11 1.56
N PRO A 33 -10.43 0.26 0.99
CA PRO A 33 -11.39 1.23 1.50
C PRO A 33 -11.84 0.82 2.91
N TRP A 34 -11.97 1.78 3.83
CA TRP A 34 -12.72 1.55 5.07
C TRP A 34 -14.10 2.18 4.92
N LYS A 35 -15.11 1.40 5.30
CA LYS A 35 -16.50 1.83 5.20
C LYS A 35 -17.01 2.36 6.54
N MET A 36 -17.81 3.41 6.48
CA MET A 36 -18.58 3.90 7.61
C MET A 36 -19.78 2.97 7.88
N ALA A 37 -20.49 3.18 9.00
CA ALA A 37 -21.65 2.37 9.36
C ALA A 37 -22.80 2.42 8.34
N ASN A 38 -22.84 3.45 7.49
CA ASN A 38 -23.79 3.62 6.39
C ASN A 38 -23.31 3.03 5.04
N ASP A 39 -22.24 2.22 5.04
CA ASP A 39 -21.60 1.60 3.87
C ASP A 39 -20.90 2.59 2.90
N GLU A 40 -20.86 3.88 3.23
CA GLU A 40 -20.09 4.89 2.49
C GLU A 40 -18.58 4.73 2.75
N ILE A 41 -17.76 5.06 1.75
CA ILE A 41 -16.30 5.06 1.89
C ILE A 41 -15.90 6.21 2.82
N GLY A 42 -15.49 5.88 4.04
CA GLY A 42 -14.96 6.85 5.00
C GLY A 42 -13.51 7.22 4.75
N GLY A 43 -12.80 6.42 3.95
CA GLY A 43 -11.42 6.65 3.53
C GLY A 43 -10.73 5.35 3.14
N VAL A 44 -9.41 5.30 3.32
CA VAL A 44 -8.58 4.14 2.95
C VAL A 44 -7.66 3.74 4.09
N VAL A 45 -7.45 2.44 4.27
CA VAL A 45 -6.42 1.85 5.10
C VAL A 45 -5.29 1.41 4.20
N ILE A 46 -4.07 1.81 4.54
CA ILE A 46 -2.85 1.39 3.84
C ILE A 46 -2.03 0.59 4.84
N MET A 47 -1.72 -0.65 4.49
CA MET A 47 -0.79 -1.48 5.25
C MET A 47 0.41 -1.77 4.35
N SER A 48 1.60 -1.47 4.85
CA SER A 48 2.86 -1.71 4.14
C SER A 48 3.86 -2.43 5.04
N GLU A 49 4.60 -3.36 4.44
CA GLU A 49 5.67 -4.12 5.05
C GLU A 49 6.96 -3.87 4.25
N ASN A 50 8.06 -3.57 4.96
CA ASN A 50 9.39 -3.51 4.36
C ASN A 50 9.92 -4.93 4.18
N ILE A 51 10.12 -5.33 2.92
CA ILE A 51 10.61 -6.66 2.54
C ILE A 51 12.02 -6.62 1.95
N THR A 52 12.75 -5.51 2.10
CA THR A 52 14.11 -5.33 1.56
C THR A 52 15.04 -6.45 2.03
N HIS A 53 14.97 -6.82 3.31
CA HIS A 53 15.75 -7.95 3.86
C HIS A 53 15.45 -9.30 3.20
N ARG A 54 14.27 -9.50 2.60
CA ARG A 54 13.92 -10.75 1.89
C ARG A 54 14.52 -10.80 0.49
N LYS A 55 14.97 -9.67 -0.07
CA LYS A 55 15.60 -9.58 -1.40
C LYS A 55 17.13 -9.68 -1.35
N GLU A 56 17.71 -9.47 -0.17
CA GLU A 56 19.17 -9.49 0.05
C GLU A 56 19.71 -10.88 0.47
N ALA A 57 18.83 -11.85 0.70
CA ALA A 57 19.15 -13.24 1.04
C ALA A 57 19.26 -14.10 -0.22
#